data_AF-A0A941N2Z1-F1
#
_entry.id   AF-A0A941N2Z1-F1
#
_cell.length_a   1.000
_cell.length_b   1.000
_cell.length_c   1.000
_cell.angle_alpha   90.00
_cell.angle_beta   90.00
_cell.angle_gamma   90.00
#
_symmetry.space_group_name_H-M   'P 1'
#
loop_
_entity.id
_entity.type
_entity.pdbx_description
1 polymer ?
#
loop_
_entity_poly.entity_id
_entity_poly.type
_entity_poly.pdbx_seq_one_letter_code
_entity_poly.pdbx_strand_id
1 'polypeptide(L)'
;TYCRLDETSCVFLVHVPDLRKFNNDAKNQLGELAWETAQLVVRTNGKSTPRKLAVGIRGVVLYDRAMIGSLQAADSPENGIEISKEGTLSQQALYRFFAPPPRDNTTSPDSETESDLESEATTPAETSDENAPPATQTPNE
;
A
#
# COMPACT_ATOMS: atom_id res chain seq x y z
N THR A 1 6.93 17.08 -0.31
CA THR A 1 7.68 15.81 -0.28
C THR A 1 7.58 15.22 1.10
N TYR A 2 7.45 13.90 1.20
CA TYR A 2 7.27 13.16 2.45
C TYR A 2 8.32 12.03 2.55
N CYS A 3 8.75 11.70 3.77
CA CYS A 3 9.64 10.58 4.05
C CYS A 3 9.16 9.82 5.29
N ARG A 4 9.23 8.49 5.26
CA ARG A 4 9.09 7.64 6.44
C ARG A 4 10.27 6.68 6.51
N LEU A 5 10.87 6.59 7.68
CA LEU A 5 11.98 5.70 7.96
C LEU A 5 11.57 4.80 9.13
N ASP A 6 11.52 3.50 8.87
CA ASP A 6 11.30 2.44 9.83
C ASP A 6 12.58 1.58 9.92
N GLU A 7 12.67 0.68 10.90
CA GLU A 7 13.85 -0.19 11.06
C GLU A 7 14.11 -1.11 9.85
N THR A 8 13.05 -1.47 9.14
CA THR A 8 13.09 -2.42 8.01
C THR A 8 13.11 -1.73 6.66
N SER A 9 12.54 -0.53 6.55
CA SER A 9 12.37 0.14 5.26
C SER A 9 12.34 1.65 5.36
N CYS A 10 12.74 2.31 4.28
CA CYS A 10 12.59 3.74 4.09
C CYS A 10 11.79 4.02 2.83
N VAL A 11 10.84 4.94 2.89
CA VAL A 11 10.05 5.39 1.73
C VAL A 11 10.10 6.89 1.59
N PHE A 12 10.47 7.36 0.40
CA PHE A 12 10.37 8.75 -0.02
C PHE A 12 9.21 8.91 -1.01
N LEU A 13 8.38 9.92 -0.77
CA LEU A 13 7.34 10.34 -1.70
C LEU A 13 7.62 11.78 -2.15
N VAL A 14 8.18 11.90 -3.35
CA VAL A 14 8.53 13.17 -3.98
C VAL A 14 7.29 13.74 -4.66
N HIS A 15 6.85 14.91 -4.20
CA HIS A 15 5.69 15.58 -4.76
C HIS A 15 6.14 16.62 -5.78
N VAL A 16 5.65 16.49 -7.01
CA VAL A 16 6.01 17.33 -8.16
C VAL A 16 4.71 17.90 -8.76
N PRO A 17 4.29 19.12 -8.37
CA PRO A 17 2.98 19.64 -8.76
C PRO A 17 2.75 19.67 -10.28
N ASP A 18 3.77 20.08 -11.02
CA ASP A 18 3.73 20.25 -12.48
C ASP A 18 4.12 19.00 -13.29
N LEU A 19 4.15 17.81 -12.66
CA LEU A 19 4.63 16.56 -13.28
C LEU A 19 3.97 16.21 -14.62
N ARG A 20 2.72 16.67 -14.84
CA ARG A 20 1.99 16.46 -16.11
C ARG A 20 2.58 17.21 -17.30
N LYS A 21 3.38 18.27 -17.06
CA LYS A 21 4.02 19.07 -18.11
C LYS A 21 5.31 18.43 -18.62
N PHE A 22 5.84 17.42 -17.93
CA PHE A 22 7.07 16.75 -18.30
C PHE A 22 6.82 15.62 -19.29
N ASN A 23 7.71 15.48 -20.27
CA ASN A 23 7.76 14.33 -21.14
C ASN A 23 8.29 13.09 -20.38
N ASN A 24 8.25 11.92 -21.02
CA ASN A 24 8.65 10.67 -20.36
C ASN A 24 10.13 10.71 -19.95
N ASP A 25 11.02 11.19 -20.82
CA ASP A 25 12.46 11.26 -20.55
C ASP A 25 12.79 12.13 -19.33
N ALA A 26 12.18 13.31 -19.21
CA ALA A 26 12.36 14.18 -18.05
C ALA A 26 11.84 13.53 -16.77
N LYS A 27 10.75 12.76 -16.85
CA LYS A 27 10.24 12.00 -15.70
C LYS A 27 11.17 10.83 -15.32
N ASN A 28 11.78 10.17 -16.30
CA ASN A 28 12.79 9.13 -16.10
C ASN A 28 13.98 9.69 -15.33
N GLN A 29 14.57 10.77 -15.83
CA GLN A 29 15.68 11.46 -15.18
C GLN A 29 15.30 11.97 -13.77
N LEU A 30 14.09 12.51 -13.61
CA LEU A 30 13.61 12.94 -12.29
C LEU A 30 13.48 11.76 -11.31
N GLY A 31 13.06 10.59 -11.79
CA GLY A 31 13.02 9.36 -11.01
C GLY A 31 14.41 8.91 -10.58
N GLU A 32 15.37 8.87 -11.51
CA GLU A 32 16.76 8.50 -11.26
C GLU A 32 17.41 9.45 -10.24
N LEU A 33 17.29 10.76 -10.44
CA LEU A 33 17.81 11.76 -9.50
C LEU A 33 17.18 11.64 -8.11
N ALA A 34 15.86 11.39 -8.05
CA ALA A 34 15.18 11.18 -6.79
C ALA A 34 15.67 9.91 -6.08
N TRP A 35 15.93 8.84 -6.82
CA TRP A 35 16.49 7.60 -6.28
C TRP A 35 17.90 7.80 -5.74
N GLU A 36 18.80 8.39 -6.52
CA GLU A 36 20.17 8.70 -6.09
C GLU A 36 20.21 9.60 -4.86
N THR A 37 19.38 10.65 -4.87
CA THR A 37 19.25 11.58 -3.74
C THR A 37 18.73 10.86 -2.49
N ALA A 38 17.73 9.99 -2.63
CA ALA A 38 17.22 9.21 -1.51
C ALA A 38 18.31 8.30 -0.92
N GLN A 39 19.07 7.60 -1.77
CA GLN A 39 20.19 6.78 -1.31
C GLN A 39 21.25 7.62 -0.58
N LEU A 40 21.60 8.80 -1.11
CA LEU A 40 22.54 9.70 -0.46
C LEU A 40 22.03 10.18 0.91
N VAL A 41 20.77 10.61 0.99
CA VAL A 41 20.15 11.10 2.24
C VAL A 41 20.11 10.01 3.29
N VAL A 42 19.74 8.78 2.93
CA VAL A 42 19.71 7.64 3.86
C VAL A 42 21.11 7.27 4.34
N ARG A 43 22.12 7.27 3.44
CA ARG A 43 23.52 6.99 3.81
C ARG A 43 24.11 8.02 4.76
N THR A 44 23.79 9.30 4.55
CA THR A 44 24.37 10.41 5.30
C THR A 44 23.68 10.68 6.63
N ASN A 45 22.37 10.44 6.72
CA ASN A 45 21.57 10.81 7.90
C ASN A 45 20.99 9.61 8.65
N GLY A 46 21.11 8.39 8.12
CA GLY A 46 20.58 7.17 8.73
C GLY A 46 21.37 6.77 9.96
N LYS A 47 20.73 6.79 11.15
CA LYS A 47 21.27 6.13 12.35
C LYS A 47 21.31 4.60 12.19
N SER A 48 20.42 4.06 11.37
CA SER A 48 20.32 2.65 11.00
C SER A 48 20.06 2.54 9.51
N THR A 49 20.68 1.53 8.89
CA THR A 49 20.54 1.27 7.45
C THR A 49 19.29 0.43 7.20
N PRO A 50 18.25 0.98 6.54
CA PRO A 50 17.05 0.20 6.21
C PRO A 50 17.41 -0.88 5.19
N ARG A 51 16.78 -2.06 5.29
CA ARG A 51 16.99 -3.15 4.33
C ARG A 51 16.42 -2.84 2.95
N LYS A 52 15.32 -2.08 2.91
CA LYS A 52 14.64 -1.69 1.67
C LYS A 52 14.47 -0.18 1.59
N LEU A 53 14.68 0.35 0.39
CA LEU A 53 14.40 1.72 0.03
C LEU A 53 13.32 1.74 -1.06
N ALA A 54 12.35 2.63 -0.91
CA ALA A 54 11.34 2.92 -1.91
C ALA A 54 11.29 4.42 -2.19
N VAL A 55 11.16 4.78 -3.46
CA VAL A 55 11.03 6.17 -3.91
C VAL A 55 9.87 6.25 -4.88
N GLY A 56 8.88 7.07 -4.54
CA GLY A 56 7.73 7.37 -5.38
C GLY A 56 7.75 8.80 -5.89
N ILE A 57 7.39 9.01 -7.15
CA ILE A 57 7.11 10.33 -7.70
C ILE A 57 5.60 10.49 -7.85
N ARG A 58 5.06 11.54 -7.23
CA ARG A 58 3.62 11.85 -7.23
C ARG A 58 3.39 13.26 -7.77
N GLY A 59 2.52 13.37 -8.77
CA GLY A 59 1.93 14.63 -9.17
C GLY A 59 0.70 14.98 -8.34
N VAL A 60 0.04 16.10 -8.65
CA VAL A 60 -1.17 16.53 -7.90
C VAL A 60 -2.26 15.44 -7.88
N VAL A 61 -2.48 14.77 -9.01
CA VAL A 61 -3.60 13.83 -9.19
C VAL A 61 -3.18 12.36 -9.11
N LEU A 62 -2.01 12.01 -9.64
CA LEU A 62 -1.61 10.62 -9.86
C LEU A 62 -0.16 10.38 -9.43
N TYR A 63 0.13 9.13 -9.10
CA TYR A 63 1.50 8.62 -9.03
C TYR A 63 1.99 8.35 -10.45
N ASP A 64 3.24 8.70 -10.71
CA ASP A 64 3.86 8.51 -12.03
C ASP A 64 4.76 7.27 -12.03
N ARG A 65 5.64 7.17 -11.04
CA ARG A 65 6.61 6.07 -10.95
C ARG A 65 7.02 5.76 -9.52
N ALA A 66 7.44 4.52 -9.31
CA ALA A 66 8.01 4.04 -8.06
C ALA A 66 9.21 3.15 -8.36
N MET A 67 10.29 3.38 -7.62
CA MET A 67 11.49 2.55 -7.63
C MET A 67 11.65 1.95 -6.23
N ILE A 68 11.93 0.66 -6.17
CA ILE A 68 12.12 -0.09 -4.93
C ILE A 68 13.37 -0.93 -5.08
N GLY A 69 14.17 -0.99 -4.01
CA GLY A 69 15.34 -1.84 -3.98
C GLY A 69 16.08 -1.73 -2.66
N SER A 70 17.39 -1.97 -2.72
CA SER A 70 18.27 -2.00 -1.57
C SER A 70 19.22 -0.81 -1.58
N LEU A 71 19.69 -0.41 -0.39
CA LEU A 71 20.67 0.66 -0.27
C LEU A 71 22.03 0.17 -0.74
N GLN A 72 22.62 0.86 -1.72
CA GLN A 72 23.94 0.50 -2.24
C GLN A 72 25.07 1.21 -1.49
N ALA A 73 26.26 0.60 -1.51
CA ALA A 73 27.48 1.27 -1.10
C ALA A 73 27.76 2.48 -2.02
N ALA A 74 28.53 3.46 -1.52
CA ALA A 74 28.81 4.70 -2.26
C ALA A 74 29.46 4.46 -3.64
N ASP A 75 30.32 3.44 -3.73
CA ASP A 75 31.11 3.12 -4.93
C ASP A 75 30.54 1.94 -5.74
N SER A 76 29.27 1.56 -5.52
CA SER A 76 28.66 0.46 -6.27
C SER A 76 28.37 0.88 -7.72
N PRO A 77 28.74 0.08 -8.74
CA PRO A 77 28.33 0.33 -10.12
C PRO A 77 26.84 0.04 -10.35
N GLU A 78 26.19 -0.67 -9.44
CA GLU A 78 24.77 -0.97 -9.49
C GLU A 78 23.96 0.15 -8.84
N ASN A 79 22.86 0.55 -9.47
CA ASN A 79 21.99 1.59 -8.90
C ASN A 79 21.15 1.07 -7.73
N GLY A 80 21.06 -0.25 -7.51
CA GLY A 80 20.32 -0.87 -6.42
C GLY A 80 18.80 -0.93 -6.61
N ILE A 81 18.29 -0.55 -7.78
CA ILE A 81 16.86 -0.65 -8.10
C ILE A 81 16.54 -2.10 -8.47
N GLU A 82 15.66 -2.74 -7.71
CA GLU A 82 15.19 -4.11 -7.97
C GLU A 82 13.87 -4.11 -8.74
N ILE A 83 13.02 -3.10 -8.47
CA ILE A 83 11.68 -2.99 -9.04
C ILE A 83 11.46 -1.54 -9.48
N SER A 84 11.07 -1.36 -10.74
CA SER A 84 10.52 -0.09 -11.25
C SER A 84 9.09 -0.31 -11.73
N LYS A 85 8.17 0.58 -11.35
CA LYS A 85 6.75 0.55 -11.74
C LYS A 85 6.29 1.95 -12.12
N GLU A 86 5.38 2.02 -13.08
CA GLU A 86 4.79 3.27 -13.57
C GLU A 86 3.27 3.30 -13.38
N GLY A 87 2.69 4.50 -13.46
CA GLY A 87 1.25 4.74 -13.41
C GLY A 87 0.59 4.18 -12.14
N THR A 88 -0.57 3.55 -12.27
CA THR A 88 -1.31 2.98 -11.13
C THR A 88 -0.56 1.88 -10.39
N LEU A 89 0.33 1.14 -11.06
CA LEU A 89 1.15 0.11 -10.42
C LEU A 89 2.17 0.71 -9.45
N SER A 90 2.63 1.93 -9.71
CA SER A 90 3.56 2.63 -8.81
C SER A 90 2.94 2.89 -7.44
N GLN A 91 1.68 3.36 -7.42
CA GLN A 91 0.94 3.60 -6.18
C GLN A 91 0.75 2.30 -5.39
N GLN A 92 0.34 1.21 -6.05
CA GLN A 92 0.15 -0.10 -5.39
C GLN A 92 1.45 -0.65 -4.81
N ALA A 93 2.57 -0.47 -5.52
CA ALA A 93 3.88 -0.89 -5.03
C ALA A 93 4.29 -0.15 -3.75
N LEU A 94 4.01 1.16 -3.69
CA LEU A 94 4.34 2.00 -2.54
C LEU A 94 3.44 1.74 -1.32
N TYR A 95 2.16 1.37 -1.50
CA TYR A 95 1.25 1.11 -0.38
C TYR A 95 1.78 0.08 0.64
N ARG A 96 2.56 -0.90 0.19
CA ARG A 96 3.18 -1.91 1.07
C ARG A 96 4.16 -1.30 2.06
N PHE A 97 4.79 -0.19 1.72
CA PHE A 97 5.67 0.59 2.59
C PHE A 97 4.90 1.51 3.52
N PHE A 98 3.57 1.53 3.47
CA PHE A 98 2.74 2.31 4.36
C PHE A 98 1.89 1.47 5.30
N ALA A 99 1.62 0.22 4.92
CA ALA A 99 0.89 -0.73 5.77
C ALA A 99 1.64 -0.99 7.09
N PRO A 100 0.93 -1.12 8.22
CA PRO A 100 1.54 -1.58 9.46
C PRO A 100 2.08 -3.00 9.27
N PRO A 101 3.17 -3.38 9.97
CA PRO A 101 3.65 -4.76 9.94
C PRO A 101 2.53 -5.69 10.42
N PRO A 102 2.40 -6.90 9.83
CA PRO A 102 1.47 -7.89 10.35
C PRO A 102 1.82 -8.14 11.82
N ARG A 103 0.80 -8.11 12.69
CA ARG A 103 0.98 -8.47 14.09
C ARG A 103 1.25 -9.97 14.11
N ASP A 104 2.46 -10.37 14.51
CA ASP A 104 2.73 -11.77 14.81
C ASP A 104 1.84 -12.16 16.00
N ASN A 105 0.76 -12.89 15.73
CA ASN A 105 -0.06 -13.53 16.77
C ASN A 105 0.68 -14.76 17.33
N THR A 106 1.92 -14.59 17.80
CA THR A 106 2.62 -15.61 18.58
C THR A 106 2.41 -15.32 20.06
N THR A 107 1.17 -15.54 20.51
CA THR A 107 0.90 -15.93 21.89
C THR A 107 0.78 -17.45 21.88
N SER A 108 1.64 -18.08 22.66
CA SER A 108 1.76 -19.52 22.89
C SER A 108 0.42 -20.23 23.16
N PRO A 109 0.33 -21.54 22.87
CA PRO A 109 -0.80 -22.35 23.31
C PRO A 109 -0.62 -22.65 24.80
N ASP A 110 -1.46 -22.06 25.64
CA ASP A 110 -1.81 -22.69 26.91
C ASP A 110 -3.27 -23.14 26.77
N SER A 111 -3.42 -24.45 26.62
CA SER A 111 -4.68 -25.15 26.73
C SER A 111 -5.16 -25.06 28.18
N GLU A 112 -6.35 -24.54 28.38
CA GLU A 112 -7.30 -25.16 29.30
C GLU A 112 -8.65 -25.30 28.57
N THR A 113 -8.82 -26.51 28.04
CA THR A 113 -10.09 -27.12 27.67
C THR A 113 -10.77 -27.57 28.95
N GLU A 114 -12.07 -27.27 29.08
CA GLU A 114 -13.18 -28.11 29.58
C GLU A 114 -14.34 -27.17 29.93
N SER A 115 -15.63 -27.46 29.78
CA SER A 115 -16.46 -28.46 29.10
C SER A 115 -17.90 -28.03 29.45
N ASP A 116 -18.89 -28.68 28.82
CA ASP A 116 -20.33 -28.69 29.17
C ASP A 116 -21.21 -27.58 28.60
N LEU A 117 -22.40 -27.84 28.07
CA LEU A 117 -23.05 -29.02 27.48
C LEU A 117 -24.40 -28.46 26.97
N GLU A 118 -24.69 -28.71 25.70
CA GLU A 118 -26.00 -29.01 25.11
C GLU A 118 -27.30 -28.62 25.86
N SER A 119 -28.17 -27.86 25.18
CA SER A 119 -29.62 -28.12 25.26
C SER A 119 -30.35 -27.66 24.00
N GLU A 120 -30.98 -28.66 23.39
CA GLU A 120 -31.85 -28.64 22.24
C GLU A 120 -33.17 -27.87 22.44
N ALA A 121 -33.66 -27.38 21.31
CA ALA A 121 -35.05 -27.33 20.82
C ALA A 121 -36.15 -26.59 21.61
N THR A 122 -36.85 -25.70 20.90
CA THR A 122 -38.25 -25.94 20.46
C THR A 122 -38.76 -24.77 19.60
N THR A 123 -39.01 -25.06 18.33
CA THR A 123 -40.02 -24.44 17.43
C THR A 123 -41.33 -25.23 17.66
N PRO A 124 -42.59 -24.71 17.63
CA PRO A 124 -43.24 -23.92 16.56
C PRO A 124 -44.17 -22.78 17.10
N ALA A 125 -44.82 -21.88 16.36
CA ALA A 125 -45.63 -22.04 15.15
C ALA A 125 -45.92 -20.69 14.45
N GLU A 126 -45.84 -20.70 13.12
CA GLU A 126 -46.88 -20.38 12.13
C GLU A 126 -48.05 -19.46 12.55
N THR A 127 -48.23 -18.31 11.86
CA THR A 127 -49.50 -18.02 11.17
C THR A 127 -49.28 -17.07 9.98
N SER A 128 -49.82 -17.51 8.86
CA SER A 128 -49.90 -16.92 7.52
C SER A 128 -50.71 -15.63 7.43
N ASP A 129 -50.44 -14.83 6.40
CA ASP A 129 -51.41 -14.20 5.48
C ASP A 129 -50.58 -13.45 4.40
N GLU A 130 -50.37 -13.97 3.19
CA GLU A 130 -51.30 -14.06 2.06
C GLU A 130 -51.91 -12.69 1.66
N ASN A 131 -51.31 -12.00 0.67
CA ASN A 131 -51.88 -11.94 -0.68
C ASN A 131 -51.01 -11.12 -1.66
N ALA A 132 -51.07 -11.54 -2.92
CA ALA A 132 -50.24 -11.14 -4.04
C ALA A 132 -50.77 -9.86 -4.77
N PRO A 133 -50.05 -9.33 -5.78
CA PRO A 133 -50.33 -8.06 -6.48
C PRO A 133 -51.29 -8.30 -7.69
N PRO A 134 -51.77 -7.30 -8.46
CA PRO A 134 -50.95 -6.65 -9.52
C PRO A 134 -51.33 -5.21 -9.96
N ALA A 135 -50.37 -4.59 -10.66
CA ALA A 135 -50.44 -3.68 -11.82
C ALA A 135 -51.46 -2.52 -11.91
N THR A 136 -50.95 -1.30 -12.21
CA THR A 136 -51.51 -0.48 -13.29
C THR A 136 -50.44 0.46 -13.91
N GLN A 137 -50.27 0.37 -15.22
CA GLN A 137 -49.68 1.39 -16.11
C GLN A 137 -50.63 2.62 -16.12
N THR A 138 -50.23 3.87 -16.39
CA THR A 138 -50.08 4.48 -17.73
C THR A 138 -49.68 5.98 -17.58
N PRO A 139 -49.25 6.68 -18.67
CA PRO A 139 -48.56 7.97 -18.67
C PRO A 139 -49.49 9.19 -18.89
N ASN A 140 -48.93 10.39 -18.69
CA ASN A 140 -49.27 11.70 -19.29
C ASN A 140 -48.19 12.70 -18.75
N GLU A 141 -47.66 13.68 -19.46
CA GLU A 141 -48.02 14.43 -20.68
C GLU A 141 -46.74 15.03 -21.28
#